data_AF-A0A7X4ZAQ1-F1
#
_entry.id   AF-A0A7X4ZAQ1-F1
#
_cell.length_a   1.000
_cell.length_b   1.000
_cell.length_c   1.000
_cell.angle_alpha   90.00
_cell.angle_beta   90.00
_cell.angle_gamma   90.00
#
_symmetry.space_group_name_H-M   'P 1'
#
loop_
_entity.id
_entity.type
_entity.pdbx_description
1 polymer ?
#
loop_
_entity_poly.entity_id
_entity_poly.type
_entity_poly.pdbx_seq_one_letter_code
_entity_poly.pdbx_strand_id
1 'polypeptide(L)'
;MKHIIYGTALLFIVIMVIAGAMIVSGKDVRENELDKALNTAVEQTLEQLKKEGGYEIKNPEELIADFQQTLLMHISSDSRIQVNVLTADVEKGVLDVEVMAQYQTIRGTGKQALCRKTVILEEYSERRGYCAAQFVVDGTVYEKYSAYQGSKLILPAEPVKNGYVFRGWKDSETGAMFSEDMRLEKDATFHAVFRH
;
A
#
# COMPACT_ATOMS: atom_id res chain seq x y z
N MET A 1 -16.23 -64.81 14.09
CA MET A 1 -17.23 -63.82 13.62
C MET A 1 -17.04 -62.44 14.25
N LYS A 2 -16.89 -62.30 15.56
CA LYS A 2 -16.70 -60.99 16.23
C LYS A 2 -15.56 -60.14 15.65
N HIS A 3 -14.38 -60.72 15.41
CA HIS A 3 -13.23 -60.01 14.82
C HIS A 3 -13.46 -59.54 13.37
N ILE A 4 -14.27 -60.25 12.59
CA ILE A 4 -14.64 -59.85 11.22
C ILE A 4 -15.58 -58.63 11.27
N ILE A 5 -16.51 -58.61 12.23
CA ILE A 5 -17.44 -57.49 12.44
C ILE A 5 -16.68 -56.24 12.91
N TYR A 6 -15.71 -56.37 13.81
CA TYR A 6 -14.88 -55.23 14.23
C TYR A 6 -13.98 -54.73 13.10
N GLY A 7 -13.44 -55.62 12.26
CA GLY A 7 -12.62 -55.24 11.11
C GLY A 7 -13.40 -54.48 10.05
N THR A 8 -14.62 -54.91 9.72
CA THR A 8 -15.48 -54.19 8.76
C THR A 8 -15.96 -52.86 9.32
N ALA A 9 -16.32 -52.79 10.61
CA ALA A 9 -16.70 -51.54 11.27
C ALA A 9 -15.54 -50.52 11.26
N LEU A 10 -14.31 -50.97 11.52
CA LEU A 10 -13.12 -50.12 11.48
C LEU A 10 -12.88 -49.58 10.06
N LEU A 11 -13.03 -50.42 9.03
CA LEU A 11 -12.87 -50.01 7.63
C LEU A 11 -13.89 -48.93 7.25
N PHE A 12 -15.14 -49.08 7.68
CA PHE A 12 -16.18 -48.08 7.46
C PHE A 12 -15.86 -46.74 8.14
N ILE A 13 -15.34 -46.77 9.37
CA ILE A 13 -14.93 -45.56 10.09
C ILE A 13 -13.79 -44.85 9.34
N VAL A 14 -12.78 -45.58 8.88
CA VAL A 14 -11.66 -45.01 8.11
C VAL A 14 -12.15 -44.35 6.82
N ILE A 15 -13.04 -45.02 6.07
CA ILE A 15 -13.65 -44.45 4.86
C ILE A 15 -14.44 -43.18 5.18
N MET A 16 -15.19 -43.17 6.28
CA MET A 16 -15.99 -42.01 6.69
C MET A 16 -15.10 -40.82 7.11
N VAL A 17 -13.97 -41.08 7.77
CA VAL A 17 -12.97 -40.06 8.12
C VAL A 17 -12.32 -39.48 6.88
N ILE A 18 -11.92 -40.31 5.91
CA ILE A 18 -11.34 -39.84 4.63
C ILE A 18 -12.35 -39.01 3.85
N ALA A 19 -13.61 -39.47 3.77
CA ALA A 19 -14.68 -38.71 3.13
C ALA A 19 -14.95 -37.38 3.83
N GLY A 20 -14.94 -37.35 5.17
CA GLY A 20 -15.07 -36.13 5.96
C GLY A 20 -13.93 -35.14 5.70
N ALA A 21 -12.69 -35.64 5.67
CA ALA A 21 -11.51 -34.82 5.37
C ALA A 21 -11.56 -34.24 3.95
N MET A 22 -11.97 -35.02 2.94
CA MET A 22 -12.14 -34.52 1.56
C MET A 22 -13.23 -33.44 1.44
N ILE A 23 -14.31 -33.54 2.23
CA ILE A 23 -15.39 -32.54 2.23
C ILE A 23 -14.92 -31.20 2.82
N VAL A 24 -14.13 -31.23 3.89
CA VAL A 24 -13.55 -30.03 4.51
C VAL A 24 -12.49 -29.44 3.59
N SER A 25 -11.52 -30.28 3.17
CA SER A 25 -10.43 -29.86 2.31
C SER A 25 -10.92 -29.31 0.96
N GLY A 26 -12.01 -29.84 0.38
CA GLY A 26 -12.56 -29.33 -0.88
C GLY A 26 -13.17 -27.93 -0.79
N LYS A 27 -13.64 -27.48 0.38
CA LYS A 27 -14.06 -26.09 0.58
C LYS A 27 -12.83 -25.19 0.69
N ASP A 28 -11.90 -25.56 1.57
CA ASP A 28 -10.69 -24.78 1.85
C ASP A 28 -9.81 -24.65 0.59
N VAL A 29 -9.78 -25.67 -0.28
CA VAL A 29 -9.06 -25.64 -1.56
C VAL A 29 -9.63 -24.57 -2.49
N ARG A 30 -10.96 -24.49 -2.68
CA ARG A 30 -11.54 -23.51 -3.61
C ARG A 30 -11.37 -22.07 -3.14
N GLU A 31 -11.49 -21.86 -1.83
CA GLU A 31 -11.25 -20.55 -1.21
C GLU A 31 -9.77 -20.15 -1.35
N ASN A 32 -8.84 -21.08 -1.09
CA ASN A 32 -7.40 -20.85 -1.26
C ASN A 32 -7.00 -20.63 -2.73
N GLU A 33 -7.61 -21.34 -3.68
CA GLU A 33 -7.38 -21.14 -5.12
C GLU A 33 -7.84 -19.76 -5.57
N LEU A 34 -9.03 -19.33 -5.11
CA LEU A 34 -9.56 -18.00 -5.40
C LEU A 34 -8.67 -16.90 -4.79
N ASP A 35 -8.27 -17.06 -3.52
CA ASP A 35 -7.40 -16.12 -2.83
C ASP A 35 -6.04 -16.00 -3.55
N LYS A 36 -5.45 -17.13 -3.97
CA LYS A 36 -4.20 -17.13 -4.72
C LYS A 36 -4.36 -16.42 -6.07
N ALA A 37 -5.41 -16.71 -6.83
CA ALA A 37 -5.68 -16.06 -8.11
C ALA A 37 -5.89 -14.54 -7.94
N LEU A 38 -6.65 -14.14 -6.90
CA LEU A 38 -6.86 -12.73 -6.56
C LEU A 38 -5.55 -12.03 -6.20
N ASN A 39 -4.75 -12.63 -5.31
CA ASN A 39 -3.46 -12.08 -4.91
C ASN A 39 -2.53 -11.88 -6.10
N THR A 40 -2.36 -12.92 -6.94
CA THR A 40 -1.51 -12.83 -8.13
C THR A 40 -2.03 -11.78 -9.12
N ALA A 41 -3.35 -11.69 -9.32
CA ALA A 41 -3.91 -10.70 -10.24
C ALA A 41 -3.71 -9.26 -9.77
N VAL A 42 -3.95 -8.96 -8.49
CA VAL A 42 -3.72 -7.61 -7.95
C VAL A 42 -2.25 -7.23 -8.01
N GLU A 43 -1.35 -8.16 -7.65
CA GLU A 43 0.10 -7.92 -7.69
C GLU A 43 0.60 -7.65 -9.11
N GLN A 44 0.25 -8.50 -10.08
CA GLN A 44 0.68 -8.34 -11.47
C GLN A 44 0.14 -7.06 -12.11
N THR A 45 -1.12 -6.71 -11.85
CA THR A 45 -1.72 -5.48 -12.38
C THR A 45 -1.04 -4.24 -11.82
N LEU A 46 -0.72 -4.21 -10.53
CA LEU A 46 -0.01 -3.08 -9.94
C LEU A 46 1.48 -3.04 -10.30
N GLU A 47 2.12 -4.19 -10.55
CA GLU A 47 3.48 -4.23 -11.12
C GLU A 47 3.53 -3.66 -12.54
N GLN A 48 2.48 -3.87 -13.33
CA GLN A 48 2.39 -3.31 -14.69
C GLN A 48 2.38 -1.78 -14.69
N LEU A 49 1.85 -1.13 -13.64
CA LEU A 49 1.95 0.32 -13.46
C LEU A 49 3.40 0.82 -13.35
N LYS A 50 4.31 -0.02 -12.84
CA LYS A 50 5.74 0.33 -12.67
C LYS A 50 6.59 0.05 -13.91
N LYS A 51 6.07 -0.73 -14.86
CA LYS A 51 6.91 -1.34 -15.90
C LYS A 51 7.25 -0.34 -17.01
N GLU A 52 8.48 0.16 -17.00
CA GLU A 52 9.03 0.95 -18.11
C GLU A 52 8.98 0.15 -19.42
N GLY A 53 8.38 0.72 -20.47
CA GLY A 53 8.21 0.09 -21.78
C GLY A 53 7.04 -0.91 -21.89
N GLY A 54 6.22 -1.05 -20.85
CA GLY A 54 4.92 -1.73 -20.92
C GLY A 54 3.85 -0.87 -21.60
N TYR A 55 2.64 -1.42 -21.78
CA TYR A 55 1.49 -0.58 -22.11
C TYR A 55 1.11 0.25 -20.88
N GLU A 56 0.76 1.50 -21.11
CA GLU A 56 0.54 2.50 -20.06
C GLU A 56 -0.93 2.46 -19.61
N ILE A 57 -1.17 2.18 -18.33
CA ILE A 57 -2.50 2.27 -17.70
C ILE A 57 -2.69 3.71 -17.23
N LYS A 58 -3.65 4.42 -17.80
CA LYS A 58 -3.82 5.87 -17.64
C LYS A 58 -4.96 6.27 -16.73
N ASN A 59 -5.94 5.39 -16.57
CA ASN A 59 -7.18 5.68 -15.87
C ASN A 59 -7.66 4.46 -15.06
N PRO A 60 -8.55 4.67 -14.08
CA PRO A 60 -9.08 3.59 -13.26
C PRO A 60 -9.77 2.49 -14.07
N GLU A 61 -10.41 2.83 -15.19
CA GLU A 61 -11.10 1.87 -16.05
C GLU A 61 -10.12 0.88 -16.70
N GLU A 62 -8.97 1.37 -17.19
CA GLU A 62 -7.89 0.54 -17.74
C GLU A 62 -7.25 -0.33 -16.65
N LEU A 63 -7.08 0.20 -15.43
CA LEU A 63 -6.56 -0.56 -14.29
C LEU A 63 -7.50 -1.72 -13.93
N ILE A 64 -8.80 -1.44 -13.90
CA ILE A 64 -9.83 -2.45 -13.64
C ILE A 64 -9.87 -3.48 -14.76
N ALA A 65 -9.77 -3.05 -16.03
CA ALA A 65 -9.78 -3.95 -17.17
C ALA A 65 -8.56 -4.89 -17.16
N ASP A 66 -7.37 -4.37 -16.87
CA ASP A 66 -6.17 -5.21 -16.72
C ASP A 66 -6.29 -6.18 -15.54
N PHE A 67 -6.77 -5.70 -14.39
CA PHE A 67 -7.04 -6.57 -13.24
C PHE A 67 -8.00 -7.69 -13.61
N GLN A 68 -9.10 -7.39 -14.30
CA GLN A 68 -10.07 -8.39 -14.73
C GLN A 68 -9.46 -9.40 -15.71
N GLN A 69 -8.67 -8.92 -16.69
CA GLN A 69 -7.97 -9.79 -17.62
C GLN A 69 -6.98 -10.71 -16.90
N THR A 70 -6.19 -10.18 -15.98
CA THR A 70 -5.23 -10.94 -15.20
C THR A 70 -5.91 -11.95 -14.28
N LEU A 71 -6.99 -11.55 -13.60
CA LEU A 71 -7.79 -12.45 -12.79
C LEU A 71 -8.37 -13.61 -13.62
N LEU A 72 -8.87 -13.33 -14.82
CA LEU A 72 -9.38 -14.36 -15.73
C LEU A 72 -8.30 -15.35 -16.18
N MET A 73 -7.03 -14.92 -16.28
CA MET A 73 -5.91 -15.82 -16.60
C MET A 73 -5.55 -16.76 -15.44
N HIS A 74 -5.81 -16.37 -14.19
CA HIS A 74 -5.44 -17.15 -13.00
C HIS A 74 -6.61 -17.92 -12.36
N ILE A 75 -7.86 -17.56 -12.67
CA ILE A 75 -9.01 -18.34 -12.24
C ILE A 75 -9.14 -19.59 -13.11
N SER A 76 -9.09 -20.76 -12.46
CA SER A 76 -9.33 -22.06 -13.09
C SER A 76 -10.78 -22.56 -12.94
N SER A 77 -11.66 -21.79 -12.28
CA SER A 77 -12.99 -22.27 -11.89
C SER A 77 -14.07 -21.99 -12.91
N ASP A 78 -14.93 -22.99 -13.12
CA ASP A 78 -16.24 -22.93 -13.78
C ASP A 78 -17.34 -22.19 -12.97
N SER A 79 -16.97 -21.60 -11.83
CA SER A 79 -17.89 -20.92 -10.93
C SER A 79 -18.35 -19.58 -11.50
N ARG A 80 -19.53 -19.13 -11.07
CA ARG A 80 -19.94 -17.74 -11.30
C ARG A 80 -19.10 -16.83 -10.41
N ILE A 81 -18.23 -16.03 -11.04
CA ILE A 81 -17.40 -15.03 -10.37
C ILE A 81 -18.10 -13.67 -10.41
N GLN A 82 -18.12 -12.99 -9.26
CA GLN A 82 -18.50 -11.59 -9.14
C GLN A 82 -17.30 -10.81 -8.60
N VAL A 83 -16.93 -9.74 -9.28
CA VAL A 83 -15.86 -8.83 -8.88
C VAL A 83 -16.47 -7.51 -8.45
N ASN A 84 -16.19 -7.10 -7.21
CA ASN A 84 -16.56 -5.82 -6.64
C ASN A 84 -15.29 -5.00 -6.45
N VAL A 85 -15.10 -3.97 -7.27
CA VAL A 85 -13.98 -3.03 -7.11
C VAL A 85 -14.41 -1.94 -6.13
N LEU A 86 -13.75 -1.88 -4.98
CA LEU A 86 -14.06 -0.94 -3.90
C LEU A 86 -13.25 0.35 -4.04
N THR A 87 -12.02 0.27 -4.53
CA THR A 87 -11.16 1.43 -4.81
C THR A 87 -10.18 1.07 -5.93
N ALA A 88 -10.02 1.98 -6.88
CA ALA A 88 -9.02 1.92 -7.93
C ALA A 88 -8.49 3.34 -8.15
N ASP A 89 -7.22 3.56 -7.80
CA ASP A 89 -6.56 4.86 -7.91
C ASP A 89 -5.20 4.65 -8.56
N VAL A 90 -5.08 5.03 -9.84
CA VAL A 90 -3.86 4.84 -10.63
C VAL A 90 -2.73 5.74 -10.10
N GLU A 91 -3.06 6.98 -9.73
CA GLU A 91 -2.07 7.96 -9.26
C GLU A 91 -1.47 7.59 -7.91
N LYS A 92 -2.27 6.99 -7.02
CA LYS A 92 -1.80 6.52 -5.71
C LYS A 92 -1.37 5.05 -5.72
N GLY A 93 -1.53 4.36 -6.86
CA GLY A 93 -1.28 2.93 -6.99
C GLY A 93 -2.11 2.07 -6.02
N VAL A 94 -3.39 2.41 -5.82
CA VAL A 94 -4.26 1.69 -4.89
C VAL A 94 -5.25 0.82 -5.66
N LEU A 95 -5.38 -0.44 -5.25
CA LEU A 95 -6.41 -1.34 -5.74
C LEU A 95 -6.99 -2.14 -4.56
N ASP A 96 -8.29 -1.97 -4.33
CA ASP A 96 -9.07 -2.71 -3.33
C ASP A 96 -10.21 -3.44 -4.03
N VAL A 97 -10.15 -4.77 -4.00
CA VAL A 97 -11.08 -5.63 -4.73
C VAL A 97 -11.58 -6.74 -3.83
N GLU A 98 -12.88 -6.99 -3.92
CA GLU A 98 -13.55 -8.15 -3.35
C GLU A 98 -14.05 -9.05 -4.47
N VAL A 99 -13.74 -10.34 -4.40
CA VAL A 99 -14.15 -11.35 -5.38
C VAL A 99 -14.96 -12.43 -4.68
N MET A 100 -16.13 -12.71 -5.23
CA MET A 100 -17.04 -13.75 -4.78
C MET A 100 -17.19 -14.82 -5.85
N ALA A 101 -16.90 -16.06 -5.51
CA ALA A 101 -17.13 -17.22 -6.37
C ALA A 101 -18.29 -18.07 -5.85
N GLN A 102 -19.32 -18.29 -6.68
CA GLN A 102 -20.43 -19.19 -6.38
C GLN A 102 -20.25 -20.52 -7.11
N TYR A 103 -20.24 -21.62 -6.36
CA TYR A 103 -20.00 -22.95 -6.91
C TYR A 103 -20.93 -24.01 -6.33
N GLN A 104 -21.14 -25.08 -7.10
CA GLN A 104 -21.85 -26.25 -6.63
C GLN A 104 -20.86 -27.29 -6.09
N THR A 105 -21.19 -27.84 -4.93
CA THR A 105 -20.50 -29.03 -4.40
C THR A 105 -20.97 -30.28 -5.14
N ILE A 106 -20.24 -31.39 -4.99
CA ILE A 106 -20.60 -32.71 -5.53
C ILE A 106 -22.01 -33.16 -5.09
N ARG A 107 -22.52 -32.63 -3.96
CA ARG A 107 -23.87 -32.89 -3.44
C ARG A 107 -24.95 -31.94 -4.00
N GLY A 108 -24.63 -31.08 -4.97
CA GLY A 108 -25.55 -30.07 -5.52
C GLY A 108 -25.82 -28.87 -4.61
N THR A 109 -25.25 -28.82 -3.41
CA THR A 109 -25.38 -27.65 -2.52
C THR A 109 -24.52 -26.50 -3.05
N GLY A 110 -25.13 -25.34 -3.25
CA GLY A 110 -24.45 -24.10 -3.61
C GLY A 110 -23.64 -23.57 -2.42
N LYS A 111 -22.38 -23.23 -2.66
CA LYS A 111 -21.49 -22.57 -1.71
C LYS A 111 -20.90 -21.31 -2.35
N GLN A 112 -20.38 -20.44 -1.49
CA GLN A 112 -19.73 -19.21 -1.87
C GLN A 112 -18.36 -19.12 -1.18
N ALA A 113 -17.35 -18.70 -1.94
CA ALA A 113 -16.05 -18.26 -1.44
C ALA A 113 -15.94 -16.76 -1.68
N LEU A 114 -15.52 -16.01 -0.66
CA LEU A 114 -15.39 -14.56 -0.70
C LEU A 114 -13.97 -14.20 -0.27
N CYS A 115 -13.23 -13.54 -1.15
CA CYS A 115 -11.87 -13.07 -0.90
C CYS A 115 -11.83 -11.56 -1.13
N ARG A 116 -11.12 -10.83 -0.27
CA ARG A 116 -10.88 -9.39 -0.46
C ARG A 116 -9.40 -9.11 -0.32
N LYS A 117 -8.87 -8.31 -1.23
CA LYS A 117 -7.48 -7.88 -1.24
C LYS A 117 -7.40 -6.38 -1.46
N THR A 118 -6.68 -5.71 -0.58
CA THR A 118 -6.29 -4.32 -0.72
C THR A 118 -4.78 -4.26 -0.89
N VAL A 119 -4.31 -3.60 -1.94
CA VAL A 119 -2.89 -3.33 -2.16
C VAL A 119 -2.71 -1.84 -2.44
N ILE A 120 -1.66 -1.29 -1.83
CA ILE A 120 -1.21 0.09 -2.02
C ILE A 120 0.23 -0.03 -2.51
N LEU A 121 0.51 0.55 -3.68
CA LEU A 121 1.85 0.64 -4.22
C LEU A 121 2.62 1.67 -3.39
N GLU A 122 3.49 1.20 -2.50
CA GLU A 122 4.25 2.04 -1.56
C GLU A 122 5.30 2.97 -2.23
N GLU A 123 5.24 3.12 -3.55
CA GLU A 123 6.13 3.99 -4.32
C GLU A 123 5.59 5.42 -4.45
N TYR A 124 4.33 5.68 -4.07
CA TYR A 124 3.66 6.99 -4.17
C TYR A 124 3.59 7.80 -2.87
N SER A 125 4.22 7.37 -1.78
CA SER A 125 4.80 8.42 -0.93
C SER A 125 5.92 9.00 -1.74
N GLU A 126 5.67 10.11 -2.47
CA GLU A 126 6.74 10.94 -3.02
C GLU A 126 7.83 10.96 -1.94
N ARG A 127 8.99 10.33 -2.20
CA ARG A 127 10.12 10.40 -1.27
C ARG A 127 10.65 11.83 -1.33
N ARG A 128 9.85 12.81 -0.94
CA ARG A 128 10.34 14.09 -0.49
C ARG A 128 11.19 13.74 0.71
N GLY A 129 12.50 13.82 0.51
CA GLY A 129 13.44 13.69 1.62
C GLY A 129 13.04 14.67 2.71
N TYR A 130 13.31 14.31 3.96
CA TYR A 130 13.27 15.30 5.01
C TYR A 130 14.51 16.17 4.89
N CYS A 131 14.31 17.47 4.94
CA CYS A 131 15.40 18.45 5.04
C CYS A 131 15.38 19.07 6.44
N ALA A 132 16.57 19.40 6.94
CA ALA A 132 16.75 20.10 8.19
C ALA A 132 16.97 21.60 7.94
N ALA A 133 16.19 22.44 8.60
CA ALA A 133 16.44 23.87 8.68
C ALA A 133 16.95 24.22 10.07
N GLN A 134 18.12 24.84 10.14
CA GLN A 134 18.77 25.20 11.40
C GLN A 134 18.91 26.72 11.50
N PHE A 135 18.43 27.29 12.59
CA PHE A 135 18.51 28.72 12.89
C PHE A 135 19.57 28.95 13.96
N VAL A 136 20.53 29.84 13.69
CA VAL A 136 21.72 30.07 14.53
C VAL A 136 21.81 31.52 14.96
N VAL A 137 21.95 31.75 16.26
CA VAL A 137 22.15 33.06 16.88
C VAL A 137 23.49 33.05 17.61
N ASP A 138 24.40 33.98 17.27
CA ASP A 138 25.73 34.10 17.88
C ASP A 138 26.52 32.77 17.95
N GLY A 139 26.41 31.95 16.90
CA GLY A 139 27.10 30.66 16.78
C GLY A 139 26.43 29.49 17.51
N THR A 140 25.32 29.72 18.22
CA THR A 140 24.55 28.69 18.91
C THR A 140 23.25 28.38 18.17
N VAL A 141 22.85 27.12 18.16
CA VAL A 141 21.57 26.69 17.57
C VAL A 141 20.42 27.28 18.39
N TYR A 142 19.68 28.19 17.78
CA TYR A 142 18.48 28.78 18.36
C TYR A 142 17.30 27.84 18.19
N GLU A 143 17.08 27.35 16.97
CA GLU A 143 15.97 26.44 16.67
C GLU A 143 16.33 25.49 15.50
N LYS A 144 15.70 24.31 15.45
CA LYS A 144 15.87 23.36 14.35
C LYS A 144 14.55 22.70 13.99
N TYR A 145 14.23 22.67 12.70
CA TYR A 145 13.04 22.00 12.16
C TYR A 145 13.42 20.91 11.16
N SER A 146 12.56 19.90 11.06
CA SER A 146 12.56 18.94 9.97
C SER A 146 11.28 19.13 9.17
N ALA A 147 11.40 19.29 7.86
CA ALA A 147 10.27 19.45 6.96
C ALA A 147 10.50 18.65 5.67
N TYR A 148 9.43 18.32 4.97
CA TYR A 148 9.56 17.71 3.64
C TYR A 148 10.24 18.67 2.68
N GLN A 149 11.05 18.14 1.78
CA GLN A 149 11.60 18.88 0.66
C GLN A 149 10.51 19.66 -0.09
N GLY A 150 10.78 20.92 -0.42
CA GLY A 150 9.85 21.84 -1.07
C GLY A 150 8.79 22.46 -0.14
N SER A 151 8.81 22.14 1.16
CA SER A 151 7.90 22.77 2.14
C SER A 151 8.24 24.23 2.38
N LYS A 152 7.21 25.02 2.68
CA LYS A 152 7.37 26.38 3.21
C LYS A 152 7.92 26.29 4.63
N LEU A 153 8.93 27.10 4.95
CA LEU A 153 9.49 27.14 6.29
C LEU A 153 8.63 27.96 7.24
N ILE A 154 8.48 27.47 8.47
CA ILE A 154 7.92 28.24 9.59
C ILE A 154 9.11 28.90 10.30
N LEU A 155 9.10 30.22 10.41
CA LEU A 155 10.14 30.96 11.10
C LEU A 155 10.01 30.78 12.61
N PRO A 156 11.14 30.66 13.34
CA PRO A 156 11.12 30.72 14.80
C PRO A 156 10.80 32.14 15.27
N ALA A 157 10.48 32.29 16.56
CA ALA A 157 10.28 33.60 17.17
C ALA A 157 11.51 34.50 17.02
N GLU A 158 11.31 35.80 16.81
CA GLU A 158 12.42 36.75 16.61
C GLU A 158 13.37 36.76 17.82
N PRO A 159 14.67 36.50 17.62
CA PRO A 159 15.63 36.51 18.72
C PRO A 159 15.92 37.94 19.19
N VAL A 160 16.05 38.13 20.50
CA VAL A 160 16.33 39.45 21.12
C VAL A 160 17.78 39.53 21.54
N LYS A 161 18.45 40.63 21.18
CA LYS A 161 19.84 40.93 21.57
C LYS A 161 19.96 42.37 22.06
N ASN A 162 20.45 42.55 23.28
CA ASN A 162 20.57 43.88 23.91
C ASN A 162 21.45 44.83 23.09
N GLY A 163 20.92 46.01 22.78
CA GLY A 163 21.62 47.03 21.99
C GLY A 163 21.61 46.76 20.48
N TYR A 164 20.88 45.75 20.00
CA TYR A 164 20.79 45.41 18.58
C TYR A 164 19.34 45.18 18.14
N VAL A 165 19.06 45.51 16.89
CA VAL A 165 17.78 45.25 16.21
C VAL A 165 17.94 44.05 15.28
N PHE A 166 17.08 43.04 15.45
CA PHE A 166 17.00 41.89 14.55
C PHE A 166 16.55 42.33 13.15
N ARG A 167 17.25 41.88 12.11
CA ARG A 167 16.98 42.24 10.71
C ARG A 167 16.48 41.07 9.87
N GLY A 168 16.46 39.86 10.43
CA GLY A 168 16.05 38.65 9.75
C GLY A 168 17.13 37.57 9.75
N TRP A 169 16.81 36.50 9.04
CA TRP A 169 17.63 35.31 8.91
C TRP A 169 18.35 35.34 7.56
N LYS A 170 19.65 35.06 7.57
CA LYS A 170 20.48 35.00 6.35
C LYS A 170 20.94 33.58 6.10
N ASP A 171 20.71 33.06 4.92
CA ASP A 171 21.17 31.74 4.49
C ASP A 171 22.70 31.70 4.50
N SER A 172 23.28 30.68 5.14
CA SER A 172 24.73 30.52 5.29
C SER A 172 25.44 30.18 3.98
N GLU A 173 24.77 29.52 3.05
CA GLU A 173 25.34 29.05 1.78
C GLU A 173 25.16 30.09 0.68
N THR A 174 23.93 30.59 0.50
CA THR A 174 23.62 31.54 -0.58
C THR A 174 23.90 32.99 -0.20
N GLY A 175 23.93 33.28 1.11
CA GLY A 175 24.04 34.64 1.62
C GLY A 175 22.79 35.50 1.40
N ALA A 176 21.68 34.93 0.90
CA ALA A 176 20.42 35.63 0.73
C ALA A 176 19.71 35.82 2.08
N MET A 177 18.93 36.90 2.21
CA MET A 177 18.00 37.02 3.33
C MET A 177 16.80 36.09 3.09
N PHE A 178 16.36 35.41 4.14
CA PHE A 178 15.17 34.59 4.12
C PHE A 178 13.95 35.42 3.69
N SER A 179 13.12 34.83 2.84
CA SER A 179 11.85 35.37 2.40
C SER A 179 10.74 34.35 2.64
N GLU A 180 9.50 34.81 2.87
CA GLU A 180 8.40 33.90 3.16
C GLU A 180 8.10 32.91 2.04
N ASP A 181 8.41 33.24 0.79
CA ASP A 181 8.24 32.38 -0.39
C ASP A 181 9.34 31.32 -0.54
N MET A 182 10.37 31.35 0.31
CA MET A 182 11.46 30.38 0.28
C MET A 182 10.97 28.96 0.60
N ARG A 183 11.38 28.00 -0.24
CA ARG A 183 11.12 26.57 -0.06
C ARG A 183 12.39 25.86 0.37
N LEU A 184 12.25 24.94 1.32
CA LEU A 184 13.36 24.14 1.80
C LEU A 184 13.62 22.97 0.85
N GLU A 185 14.55 23.15 -0.10
CA GLU A 185 14.90 22.12 -1.09
C GLU A 185 16.01 21.17 -0.62
N LYS A 186 16.78 21.55 0.40
CA LYS A 186 17.87 20.78 0.99
C LYS A 186 18.13 21.27 2.41
N ASP A 187 19.00 20.59 3.16
CA ASP A 187 19.43 21.06 4.48
C ASP A 187 20.00 22.48 4.38
N ALA A 188 19.52 23.37 5.24
CA ALA A 188 19.86 24.79 5.22
C ALA A 188 20.14 25.30 6.63
N THR A 189 21.14 26.18 6.74
CA THR A 189 21.48 26.87 7.99
C THR A 189 21.31 28.37 7.79
N PHE A 190 20.59 29.01 8.70
CA PHE A 190 20.31 30.44 8.69
C PHE A 190 20.92 31.13 9.91
N HIS A 191 21.64 32.22 9.70
CA HIS A 191 22.22 33.03 10.75
C HIS A 191 21.40 34.29 11.01
N ALA A 192 21.16 34.61 12.27
CA ALA A 192 20.50 35.84 12.66
C ALA A 192 21.37 37.06 12.33
N VAL A 193 20.80 38.04 11.64
CA VAL A 193 21.45 39.30 11.32
C VAL A 193 20.96 40.37 12.29
N PHE A 194 21.90 41.02 12.97
CA PHE A 194 21.64 42.10 13.92
C PHE A 194 22.30 43.40 13.45
N ARG A 195 21.65 44.53 13.70
CA ARG A 195 22.20 45.87 13.44
C ARG A 195 22.09 46.74 14.68
N HIS A 196 23.15 47.49 14.98
CA HIS A 196 23.18 48.50 16.04
C HIS A 196 22.51 49.81 15.58
#